data_AF-A0A7S0VLL4-F1
#
_entry.id   AF-A0A7S0VLL4-F1
#
_cell.length_a   1.000
_cell.length_b   1.000
_cell.length_c   1.000
_cell.angle_alpha   90.00
_cell.angle_beta   90.00
_cell.angle_gamma   90.00
#
_symmetry.space_group_name_H-M   'P 1'
#
loop_
_entity.id
_entity.type
_entity.pdbx_description
1 polymer ?
#
loop_
_entity_poly.entity_id
_entity_poly.type
_entity_poly.pdbx_seq_one_letter_code
_entity_poly.pdbx_strand_id
1 'polypeptide(L)'
;GHTYISYGPMLNRATQVLFEGIPTHPSTGRFWEVCEKYKVSQFYTAPTAIRALMRYGDEPVAKCDLSALRILGSVGEPINAEAWKWYHKVVGGDRCPVVDTWWQTETGGHMITPLPGATTLKPGSATLPFFGVVPVILDSEGNEIDKTE
;
A
#
# COMPACT_ATOMS: atom_id res chain seq x y z
N GLY A 1 1.72 6.92 10.27
CA GLY A 1 1.62 6.82 11.74
C GLY A 1 0.29 7.33 12.24
N HIS A 2 0.14 8.64 12.43
CA HIS A 2 -1.05 9.27 13.01
C HIS A 2 -2.39 8.73 12.50
N THR A 3 -2.70 8.89 11.20
CA THR A 3 -4.01 8.50 10.64
C THR A 3 -4.20 6.98 10.56
N TYR A 4 -3.18 6.24 10.08
CA TYR A 4 -3.35 4.83 9.68
C TYR A 4 -2.72 3.79 10.60
N ILE A 5 -2.09 4.20 11.68
CA ILE A 5 -1.75 3.32 12.81
C ILE A 5 -2.66 3.68 13.97
N SER A 6 -2.70 4.95 14.36
CA SER A 6 -3.42 5.37 15.57
C SER A 6 -4.90 5.67 15.30
N TYR A 7 -5.21 6.86 14.77
CA TYR A 7 -6.58 7.41 14.81
C TYR A 7 -7.60 6.58 14.03
N GLY A 8 -7.37 6.35 12.74
CA GLY A 8 -8.32 5.65 11.87
C GLY A 8 -8.63 4.24 12.37
N PRO A 9 -7.63 3.37 12.58
CA PRO A 9 -7.87 2.03 13.10
C PRO A 9 -8.54 2.01 14.49
N MET A 10 -8.11 2.85 15.45
CA MET A 10 -8.71 2.86 16.79
C MET A 10 -10.16 3.35 16.78
N LEU A 11 -10.48 4.38 15.98
CA LEU A 11 -11.86 4.86 15.81
C LEU A 11 -12.76 3.78 15.20
N ASN A 12 -12.21 2.92 14.33
CA ASN A 12 -12.90 1.79 13.73
C ASN A 12 -12.83 0.50 14.58
N ARG A 13 -12.29 0.57 15.81
CA ARG A 13 -12.09 -0.59 16.70
C ARG A 13 -11.30 -1.73 16.06
N ALA A 14 -10.42 -1.40 15.12
CA ALA A 14 -9.57 -2.37 14.45
C ALA A 14 -8.36 -2.71 15.32
N THR A 15 -7.95 -3.98 15.34
CA THR A 15 -6.68 -4.41 15.94
C THR A 15 -5.52 -4.03 15.02
N GLN A 16 -4.44 -3.49 15.60
CA GLN A 16 -3.25 -3.05 14.86
C GLN A 16 -2.01 -3.78 15.35
N VAL A 17 -1.01 -3.90 14.48
CA VAL A 17 0.35 -4.32 14.87
C VAL A 17 1.23 -3.07 14.90
N LEU A 18 1.65 -2.67 16.10
CA LEU A 18 2.71 -1.69 16.25
C LEU A 18 4.05 -2.41 16.11
N PHE A 19 4.71 -2.22 14.97
CA PHE A 19 5.97 -2.89 14.66
C PHE A 19 7.15 -2.02 15.09
N GLU A 20 7.96 -2.53 16.02
CA GLU A 20 9.24 -1.96 16.40
C GLU A 20 10.37 -2.75 15.73
N GLY A 21 11.22 -2.06 14.97
CA GLY A 21 12.38 -2.64 14.28
C GLY A 21 12.43 -2.27 12.79
N ILE A 22 13.12 -3.10 12.02
CA ILE A 22 13.30 -2.94 10.57
C ILE A 22 12.88 -4.21 9.82
N PRO A 23 12.49 -4.10 8.53
CA PRO A 23 12.04 -5.24 7.72
C PRO A 23 13.03 -6.40 7.55
N THR A 24 14.30 -6.20 7.90
CA THR A 24 15.40 -7.13 7.60
C THR A 24 16.12 -7.66 8.83
N HIS A 25 15.63 -7.37 10.04
CA HIS A 25 16.22 -7.86 11.28
C HIS A 25 15.22 -8.66 12.12
N PRO A 26 15.58 -9.87 12.59
CA PRO A 26 16.87 -10.55 12.43
C PRO A 26 17.06 -11.23 11.07
N SER A 27 16.03 -11.30 10.24
CA SER A 27 16.02 -11.93 8.92
C SER A 27 15.34 -11.02 7.89
N THR A 28 15.57 -11.25 6.60
CA THR A 28 14.87 -10.58 5.48
C THR A 28 13.41 -11.03 5.33
N GLY A 29 12.98 -12.03 6.11
CA GLY A 29 11.59 -12.48 6.19
C GLY A 29 10.76 -11.75 7.25
N ARG A 30 11.34 -10.78 7.99
CA ARG A 30 10.76 -10.27 9.23
C ARG A 30 9.32 -9.76 9.09
N PHE A 31 9.01 -8.99 8.05
CA PHE A 31 7.64 -8.52 7.84
C PHE A 31 6.65 -9.67 7.62
N TRP A 32 7.07 -10.71 6.91
CA TRP A 32 6.25 -11.87 6.57
C TRP A 32 6.05 -12.76 7.79
N GLU A 33 7.10 -12.98 8.59
CA GLU A 33 7.02 -13.67 9.89
C GLU A 33 6.03 -12.97 10.83
N VAL A 34 6.03 -11.64 10.87
CA VAL A 34 5.07 -10.85 11.66
C VAL A 34 3.65 -11.01 11.11
N CYS A 35 3.48 -11.00 9.80
CA CYS A 35 2.18 -11.20 9.16
C CYS A 35 1.60 -12.59 9.47
N GLU A 36 2.41 -13.65 9.37
CA GLU A 36 2.05 -15.02 9.71
C GLU A 36 1.69 -15.14 11.20
N LYS A 37 2.60 -14.70 12.09
CA LYS A 37 2.46 -14.82 13.54
C LYS A 37 1.16 -14.19 14.06
N TYR A 38 0.83 -12.99 13.59
CA TYR A 38 -0.35 -12.24 14.06
C TYR A 38 -1.55 -12.37 13.12
N LYS A 39 -1.47 -13.20 12.08
CA LYS A 39 -2.52 -13.37 11.06
C LYS A 39 -3.00 -12.03 10.52
N VAL A 40 -2.05 -11.18 10.13
CA VAL A 40 -2.32 -9.84 9.60
C VAL A 40 -3.21 -9.98 8.37
N SER A 41 -4.31 -9.22 8.35
CA SER A 41 -5.26 -9.27 7.23
C SER A 41 -5.10 -8.13 6.23
N GLN A 42 -4.40 -7.06 6.61
CA GLN A 42 -4.12 -5.90 5.78
C GLN A 42 -2.67 -5.45 6.06
N PHE A 43 -1.85 -5.35 5.03
CA PHE A 43 -0.45 -4.95 5.17
C PHE A 43 -0.19 -3.66 4.40
N TYR A 44 0.29 -2.62 5.09
CA TYR A 44 0.42 -1.26 4.56
C TYR A 44 1.83 -0.73 4.79
N THR A 45 2.56 -0.46 3.71
CA THR A 45 3.98 -0.09 3.79
C THR A 45 4.43 0.83 2.64
N ALA A 46 5.65 1.36 2.73
CA ALA A 46 6.20 2.23 1.70
C ALA A 46 6.81 1.44 0.52
N PRO A 47 6.74 1.94 -0.72
CA PRO A 47 7.46 1.39 -1.87
C PRO A 47 8.95 1.17 -1.63
N THR A 48 9.63 2.05 -0.89
CA THR A 48 11.03 1.85 -0.50
C THR A 48 11.24 0.53 0.24
N ALA A 49 10.36 0.17 1.18
CA ALA A 49 10.44 -1.09 1.89
C ALA A 49 10.16 -2.28 0.96
N ILE A 50 9.15 -2.16 0.09
CA ILE A 50 8.81 -3.18 -0.92
C ILE A 50 10.02 -3.45 -1.82
N ARG A 51 10.62 -2.40 -2.39
CA ARG A 51 11.81 -2.51 -3.26
C ARG A 51 13.02 -3.07 -2.52
N ALA A 52 13.22 -2.71 -1.25
CA ALA A 52 14.31 -3.25 -0.45
C ALA A 52 14.15 -4.76 -0.24
N LEU A 53 12.93 -5.22 0.06
CA LEU A 53 12.62 -6.63 0.29
C LEU A 53 12.67 -7.45 -1.00
N MET A 54 12.18 -6.90 -2.11
CA MET A 54 12.21 -7.52 -3.43
C MET A 54 13.64 -7.92 -3.88
N ARG A 55 14.67 -7.19 -3.45
CA ARG A 55 16.08 -7.51 -3.76
C ARG A 55 16.57 -8.82 -3.15
N TYR A 56 15.91 -9.32 -2.12
CA TYR A 56 16.24 -10.59 -1.48
C TYR A 56 15.49 -11.78 -2.09
N GLY A 57 14.77 -11.56 -3.20
CA GLY A 57 14.00 -12.59 -3.90
C GLY A 57 12.73 -12.99 -3.17
N ASP A 58 12.15 -14.09 -3.62
CA ASP A 58 10.81 -14.52 -3.20
C ASP A 58 10.85 -15.50 -2.02
N GLU A 59 12.00 -16.13 -1.79
CA GLU A 59 12.17 -17.18 -0.77
C GLU A 59 11.78 -16.73 0.65
N PRO A 60 12.13 -15.51 1.13
CA PRO A 60 11.70 -15.07 2.47
C PRO A 60 10.18 -14.97 2.61
N VAL A 61 9.48 -14.64 1.53
CA VAL A 61 8.01 -14.56 1.49
C VAL A 61 7.41 -15.96 1.45
N ALA A 62 7.93 -16.83 0.59
CA ALA A 62 7.43 -18.19 0.37
C ALA A 62 7.54 -19.12 1.59
N LYS A 63 8.37 -18.77 2.58
CA LYS A 63 8.51 -19.51 3.85
C LYS A 63 7.41 -19.23 4.87
N CYS A 64 6.57 -18.23 4.64
CA CYS A 64 5.54 -17.80 5.60
C CYS A 64 4.13 -18.07 5.05
N ASP A 65 3.21 -18.51 5.91
CA ASP A 65 1.79 -18.56 5.59
C ASP A 65 1.17 -17.16 5.63
N LEU A 66 0.97 -16.60 4.44
CA LEU A 66 0.33 -15.30 4.22
C LEU A 66 -1.13 -15.41 3.79
N SER A 67 -1.77 -16.57 4.00
CA SER A 67 -3.17 -16.80 3.61
C SER A 67 -4.17 -15.83 4.25
N ALA A 68 -3.85 -15.32 5.45
CA ALA A 68 -4.65 -14.34 6.17
C ALA A 68 -4.70 -12.95 5.50
N LEU A 69 -3.70 -12.60 4.68
CA LEU A 69 -3.70 -11.33 3.95
C LEU A 69 -4.86 -11.29 2.95
N ARG A 70 -5.54 -10.14 2.94
CA ARG A 70 -6.64 -9.85 2.02
C ARG A 70 -6.42 -8.57 1.23
N ILE A 71 -5.69 -7.60 1.79
CA ILE A 71 -5.43 -6.30 1.16
C ILE A 71 -3.96 -5.94 1.39
N LEU A 72 -3.31 -5.49 0.33
CA LEU A 72 -1.99 -4.89 0.39
C LEU A 72 -2.13 -3.41 0.10
N GLY A 73 -1.40 -2.55 0.80
CA GLY A 73 -1.40 -1.12 0.53
C GLY A 73 0.00 -0.55 0.40
N SER A 74 0.09 0.51 -0.40
CA SER A 74 1.32 1.26 -0.66
C SER A 74 1.10 2.76 -0.44
N VAL A 75 2.12 3.45 0.08
CA VAL A 75 2.01 4.87 0.46
C VAL A 75 3.33 5.63 0.42
N GLY A 76 3.22 6.92 0.12
CA GLY A 76 4.21 7.95 0.45
C GLY A 76 5.11 8.33 -0.71
N GLU A 77 5.24 7.48 -1.71
CA GLU A 77 6.00 7.75 -2.94
C GLU A 77 5.43 6.91 -4.09
N PRO A 78 5.79 7.21 -5.36
CA PRO A 78 5.39 6.39 -6.48
C PRO A 78 5.93 4.94 -6.38
N ILE A 79 5.05 3.96 -6.56
CA ILE A 79 5.43 2.56 -6.76
C ILE A 79 5.56 2.27 -8.26
N ASN A 80 6.72 1.79 -8.69
CA ASN A 80 6.90 1.41 -10.10
C ASN A 80 6.11 0.12 -10.41
N ALA A 81 5.82 -0.11 -11.69
CA ALA A 81 5.01 -1.25 -12.12
C ALA A 81 5.63 -2.62 -11.76
N GLU A 82 6.96 -2.71 -11.71
CA GLU A 82 7.68 -3.93 -11.35
C GLU A 82 7.48 -4.30 -9.89
N ALA A 83 7.75 -3.37 -8.97
CA ALA A 83 7.57 -3.56 -7.53
C ALA A 83 6.09 -3.79 -7.19
N TRP A 84 5.17 -3.11 -7.88
CA TRP A 84 3.74 -3.34 -7.72
C TRP A 84 3.37 -4.79 -8.09
N LYS A 85 3.84 -5.29 -9.24
CA LYS A 85 3.55 -6.65 -9.70
C LYS A 85 4.16 -7.70 -8.78
N TRP A 86 5.39 -7.48 -8.31
CA TRP A 86 6.02 -8.34 -7.33
C TRP A 86 5.22 -8.39 -6.03
N TYR A 87 4.78 -7.23 -5.53
CA TYR A 87 4.00 -7.15 -4.29
C TYR A 87 2.65 -7.87 -4.42
N HIS A 88 1.93 -7.66 -5.53
CA HIS A 88 0.68 -8.37 -5.82
C HIS A 88 0.87 -9.89 -5.92
N LYS A 89 1.87 -10.32 -6.70
CA LYS A 89 2.08 -11.74 -7.03
C LYS A 89 2.71 -12.52 -5.88
N VAL A 90 3.84 -12.04 -5.39
CA VAL A 90 4.69 -12.78 -4.44
C VAL A 90 4.16 -12.66 -3.03
N VAL A 91 3.81 -11.44 -2.58
CA VAL A 91 3.29 -11.21 -1.23
C VAL A 91 1.79 -11.46 -1.16
N GLY A 92 1.04 -10.98 -2.16
CA GLY A 92 -0.42 -11.12 -2.20
C GLY A 92 -0.92 -12.48 -2.71
N GLY A 93 -0.03 -13.30 -3.28
CA GLY A 93 -0.37 -14.59 -3.89
C GLY A 93 -1.35 -14.46 -5.06
N ASP A 94 -1.32 -13.33 -5.78
CA ASP A 94 -2.30 -12.95 -6.82
C ASP A 94 -3.76 -12.84 -6.34
N ARG A 95 -4.00 -12.86 -5.02
CA ARG A 95 -5.34 -12.77 -4.41
C ARG A 95 -5.62 -11.40 -3.78
N CYS A 96 -4.58 -10.70 -3.33
CA CYS A 96 -4.72 -9.46 -2.58
C CYS A 96 -4.63 -8.24 -3.52
N PRO A 97 -5.69 -7.43 -3.66
CA PRO A 97 -5.58 -6.14 -4.33
C PRO A 97 -4.53 -5.25 -3.65
N VAL A 98 -3.76 -4.53 -4.47
CA VAL A 98 -2.80 -3.53 -4.00
C VAL A 98 -3.43 -2.15 -4.11
N VAL A 99 -3.72 -1.53 -2.96
CA VAL A 99 -4.24 -0.16 -2.87
C VAL A 99 -3.08 0.84 -2.81
N ASP A 100 -2.83 1.53 -3.92
CA ASP A 100 -1.87 2.62 -3.97
C ASP A 100 -2.56 3.91 -3.49
N THR A 101 -2.07 4.49 -2.40
CA THR A 101 -2.76 5.58 -1.68
C THR A 101 -1.97 6.87 -1.79
N TRP A 102 -2.44 7.78 -2.64
CA TRP A 102 -1.87 9.12 -2.75
C TRP A 102 -2.57 10.09 -1.79
N TRP A 103 -1.76 10.77 -0.98
CA TRP A 103 -2.17 11.82 -0.04
C TRP A 103 -0.94 12.52 0.55
N GLN A 104 -1.18 13.57 1.31
CA GLN A 104 -0.15 14.39 1.96
C GLN A 104 -0.53 14.70 3.41
N THR A 105 0.43 15.19 4.20
CA THR A 105 0.20 15.60 5.59
C THR A 105 -0.94 16.63 5.69
N GLU A 106 -0.96 17.59 4.77
CA GLU A 106 -1.93 18.68 4.66
C GLU A 106 -3.35 18.17 4.40
N THR A 107 -3.48 17.01 3.77
CA THR A 107 -4.77 16.41 3.42
C THR A 107 -5.33 15.51 4.52
N GLY A 108 -4.50 15.14 5.51
CA GLY A 108 -4.88 14.33 6.67
C GLY A 108 -5.17 12.85 6.40
N GLY A 109 -5.66 12.50 5.20
CA GLY A 109 -6.04 11.15 4.80
C GLY A 109 -6.02 10.93 3.28
N HIS A 110 -6.47 9.76 2.83
CA HIS A 110 -6.37 9.32 1.43
C HIS A 110 -7.13 10.26 0.50
N MET A 111 -6.49 10.69 -0.59
CA MET A 111 -7.08 11.62 -1.55
C MET A 111 -7.41 10.93 -2.88
N ILE A 112 -6.48 10.15 -3.41
CA ILE A 112 -6.67 9.35 -4.63
C ILE A 112 -6.22 7.93 -4.31
N THR A 113 -7.13 6.97 -4.40
CA THR A 113 -6.86 5.58 -4.05
C THR A 113 -7.94 4.63 -4.60
N PRO A 114 -7.60 3.39 -5.02
CA PRO A 114 -8.60 2.43 -5.43
C PRO A 114 -9.42 1.92 -4.24
N LEU A 115 -10.70 1.67 -4.48
CA LEU A 115 -11.56 0.95 -3.54
C LEU A 115 -11.48 -0.56 -3.83
N PRO A 116 -10.95 -1.38 -2.90
CA PRO A 116 -10.83 -2.81 -3.13
C PRO A 116 -12.23 -3.42 -3.32
N GLY A 117 -12.42 -4.12 -4.44
CA GLY A 117 -13.71 -4.69 -4.83
C GLY A 117 -14.58 -3.80 -5.73
N ALA A 118 -14.18 -2.55 -6.00
CA ALA A 118 -14.92 -1.65 -6.90
C ALA A 118 -14.05 -1.06 -8.02
N THR A 119 -12.75 -0.89 -7.80
CA THR A 119 -11.84 -0.25 -8.77
C THR A 119 -10.93 -1.28 -9.45
N THR A 120 -10.92 -1.31 -10.79
CA THR A 120 -9.92 -2.07 -11.56
C THR A 120 -8.53 -1.46 -11.36
N LEU A 121 -7.55 -2.28 -11.01
CA LEU A 121 -6.21 -1.82 -10.66
C LEU A 121 -5.30 -1.76 -11.89
N LYS A 122 -4.52 -0.67 -12.00
CA LYS A 122 -3.43 -0.52 -12.97
C LYS A 122 -2.12 -0.36 -12.19
N PRO A 123 -1.09 -1.19 -12.46
CA PRO A 123 0.19 -1.10 -11.74
C PRO A 123 0.78 0.32 -11.78
N GLY A 124 1.07 0.88 -10.61
CA GLY A 124 1.64 2.22 -10.44
C GLY A 124 0.65 3.38 -10.56
N SER A 125 -0.66 3.12 -10.59
CA SER A 125 -1.69 4.17 -10.57
C SER A 125 -2.43 4.19 -9.24
N ALA A 126 -2.58 5.39 -8.66
CA ALA A 126 -3.47 5.64 -7.53
C ALA A 126 -4.97 5.57 -7.89
N THR A 127 -5.30 5.44 -9.19
CA THR A 127 -6.64 5.28 -9.75
C THR A 127 -7.56 6.51 -9.65
N LEU A 128 -8.58 6.48 -8.78
CA LEU A 128 -9.68 7.44 -8.74
C LEU A 128 -9.67 8.25 -7.44
N PRO A 129 -10.22 9.47 -7.44
CA PRO A 129 -10.36 10.27 -6.23
C PRO A 129 -11.27 9.60 -5.20
N PHE A 130 -10.95 9.79 -3.93
CA PHE A 130 -11.76 9.33 -2.81
C PHE A 130 -13.00 10.22 -2.62
N PHE A 131 -13.91 9.81 -1.74
CA PHE A 131 -15.16 10.54 -1.53
C PHE A 131 -14.92 11.98 -1.08
N GLY A 132 -15.55 12.93 -1.78
CA GLY A 132 -15.42 14.37 -1.51
C GLY A 132 -14.18 15.04 -2.11
N VAL A 133 -13.31 14.28 -2.80
CA VAL A 133 -12.12 14.83 -3.46
C VAL A 133 -12.42 15.12 -4.93
N VAL A 134 -12.14 16.35 -5.36
CA VAL A 134 -12.29 16.80 -6.75
C VAL A 134 -10.91 17.25 -7.25
N PRO A 135 -10.12 16.36 -7.87
CA PRO A 135 -8.82 16.73 -8.39
C PRO A 135 -8.97 17.44 -9.74
N VAL A 136 -8.09 18.41 -9.99
CA VAL A 136 -7.93 19.07 -11.28
C VAL A 136 -6.45 19.05 -11.67
N ILE A 137 -6.16 19.05 -12.96
CA ILE A 137 -4.81 19.20 -13.48
C ILE A 137 -4.75 20.57 -14.14
N LEU A 138 -3.79 21.40 -13.73
CA LEU A 138 -3.58 22.72 -14.30
C LEU A 138 -2.28 22.73 -15.12
N ASP A 139 -2.28 23.50 -16.21
CA ASP A 139 -1.04 23.86 -16.91
C ASP A 139 -0.21 24.87 -16.09
N SER A 140 0.94 25.30 -16.63
CA SER A 140 1.81 26.28 -15.98
C SER A 140 1.20 27.68 -15.85
N GLU A 141 0.15 27.98 -16.61
CA GLU A 141 -0.57 29.26 -16.60
C GLU A 141 -1.80 29.23 -15.66
N GLY A 142 -2.13 28.06 -15.12
CA GLY A 142 -3.26 27.87 -14.21
C GLY A 142 -4.57 27.49 -14.90
N ASN A 143 -4.54 27.18 -16.20
CA ASN A 143 -5.72 26.72 -16.93
C ASN A 143 -5.94 25.21 -16.72
N GLU A 144 -7.20 24.80 -16.57
CA GLU A 144 -7.55 23.39 -16.40
C GLU A 144 -7.34 22.59 -17.69
N ILE A 145 -6.71 21.42 -17.55
CA ILE A 145 -6.45 20.49 -18.64
C ILE A 145 -7.53 19.42 -18.64
N ASP A 146 -8.52 19.57 -19.52
CA ASP A 146 -9.64 18.61 -19.66
C ASP A 146 -9.34 17.45 -20.64
N LYS A 147 -8.23 17.53 -21.38
CA LYS A 147 -7.86 16.54 -22.40
C LYS A 147 -6.35 16.30 -22.38
N THR A 148 -5.97 15.03 -22.29
CA THR A 148 -4.62 14.58 -22.66
C THR A 148 -4.61 14.26 -24.15
N GLU A 149 -3.64 14.82 -24.90
CA GLU A 149 -3.30 14.38 -26.26
C GLU A 149 -2.89 12.91 -26.32
#